data_AF-A0A8T5L6R7-F1
#
_entry.id   AF-A0A8T5L6R7-F1
#
_cell.length_a   1.000
_cell.length_b   1.000
_cell.length_c   1.000
_cell.angle_alpha   90.00
_cell.angle_beta   90.00
_cell.angle_gamma   90.00
#
_symmetry.space_group_name_H-M   'P 1'
#
loop_
_entity.id
_entity.type
_entity.pdbx_description
1 polymer ?
#
loop_
_entity_poly.entity_id
_entity_poly.type
_entity_poly.pdbx_seq_one_letter_code
_entity_poly.pdbx_strand_id
1 'polypeptide(L)'
;MNFKIITLIILIISIIILVGFFIYAPQLTGTVVENPDEKYTYTKAICNGSNYCQDHKIECEGKESISISPIQGAAVQHPDNWKDPRTNEQISKTC
;
A
#
# COMPACT_ATOMS: atom_id res chain seq x y z
N MET A 1 -11.84 -32.05 -47.01
CA MET A 1 -11.16 -30.77 -46.73
C MET A 1 -9.67 -31.05 -46.69
N ASN A 2 -8.85 -30.33 -47.47
CA ASN A 2 -7.41 -30.62 -47.57
C ASN A 2 -6.74 -30.46 -46.21
N PHE A 3 -5.84 -31.38 -45.85
CA PHE A 3 -5.09 -31.35 -44.58
C PHE A 3 -4.45 -29.98 -44.33
N LYS A 4 -3.87 -29.37 -45.38
CA LYS A 4 -3.30 -28.01 -45.35
C LYS A 4 -4.30 -26.92 -44.94
N ILE A 5 -5.57 -27.05 -45.33
CA ILE A 5 -6.64 -26.09 -44.96
C ILE A 5 -6.99 -26.25 -43.48
N ILE A 6 -7.04 -27.48 -42.97
CA ILE A 6 -7.29 -27.76 -41.56
C ILE A 6 -6.18 -27.16 -40.69
N THR A 7 -4.92 -27.36 -41.08
CA THR A 7 -3.77 -26.80 -40.35
C THR A 7 -3.79 -25.27 -40.32
N LEU A 8 -4.18 -24.63 -41.44
CA LEU A 8 -4.30 -23.17 -41.53
C LEU A 8 -5.38 -22.64 -40.59
N ILE A 9 -6.54 -23.30 -40.52
CA ILE A 9 -7.65 -22.88 -39.65
C ILE A 9 -7.23 -22.95 -38.17
N ILE A 10 -6.54 -24.03 -37.76
CA ILE A 10 -6.07 -24.19 -36.38
C ILE A 10 -5.07 -23.08 -36.02
N LEU A 11 -4.17 -22.71 -36.94
CA LEU A 11 -3.21 -21.63 -36.73
C LEU A 11 -3.90 -20.27 -36.54
N ILE A 12 -4.95 -19.99 -37.31
CA ILE A 12 -5.70 -18.74 -37.19
C ILE A 12 -6.42 -18.67 -35.83
N ILE A 13 -7.03 -19.78 -35.40
CA ILE A 13 -7.72 -19.86 -34.11
C ILE A 13 -6.75 -19.65 -32.95
N SER A 14 -5.55 -20.24 -33.00
CA SER A 14 -4.56 -20.08 -31.93
C SER A 14 -4.07 -18.62 -31.81
N ILE A 15 -3.90 -17.92 -32.93
CA ILE A 15 -3.54 -16.49 -32.95
C ILE A 15 -4.65 -15.65 -32.32
N ILE A 16 -5.92 -15.91 -32.64
CA ILE A 16 -7.05 -15.16 -32.09
C ILE A 16 -7.13 -15.32 -30.56
N ILE A 17 -6.93 -16.54 -30.06
CA ILE A 17 -6.93 -16.81 -28.61
C ILE A 17 -5.78 -16.08 -27.92
N LEU A 18 -4.58 -16.11 -28.53
CA LEU A 18 -3.40 -15.45 -27.98
C LEU A 18 -3.60 -13.93 -27.89
N VAL A 19 -4.12 -13.31 -28.95
CA VAL A 19 -4.41 -11.87 -29.00
C VAL A 19 -5.48 -11.49 -27.98
N GLY A 20 -6.54 -12.31 -27.84
CA GLY A 20 -7.57 -12.11 -26.83
C GLY A 20 -7.01 -12.11 -25.40
N PHE A 21 -6.06 -13.00 -25.10
CA PHE A 21 -5.41 -13.04 -23.80
C PHE A 21 -4.61 -11.76 -23.49
N PHE A 22 -3.92 -11.18 -24.48
CA PHE A 22 -3.17 -9.93 -24.27
C PHE A 22 -4.05 -8.69 -24.11
N ILE A 23 -5.22 -8.64 -24.76
CA ILE A 23 -6.15 -7.49 -24.66
C ILE A 23 -6.89 -7.50 -23.32
N TYR A 24 -7.26 -8.70 -22.82
CA TYR A 24 -8.03 -8.88 -21.59
C TYR A 24 -7.19 -9.35 -20.41
N ALA A 25 -5.86 -9.25 -20.51
CA ALA A 25 -4.99 -9.56 -19.38
C ALA A 25 -5.44 -8.68 -18.19
N PRO A 26 -5.88 -9.27 -17.06
CA PRO A 26 -6.27 -8.49 -15.91
C PRO A 26 -5.06 -7.65 -15.47
N GLN A 27 -5.26 -6.35 -15.31
CA GLN A 27 -4.24 -5.50 -14.73
C GLN A 27 -3.90 -6.06 -13.34
N LEU A 28 -2.62 -6.33 -13.09
CA LEU A 28 -2.15 -6.78 -11.77
C LEU A 28 -2.63 -5.76 -10.74
N THR A 29 -3.48 -6.20 -9.81
CA THR A 29 -4.18 -5.35 -8.83
C THR A 29 -3.27 -4.70 -7.77
N GLY A 30 -1.96 -4.63 -8.02
CA GLY A 30 -0.93 -4.12 -7.11
C GLY A 30 -0.63 -2.63 -7.24
N THR A 31 -1.19 -1.92 -8.22
CA THR A 31 -0.92 -0.49 -8.46
C THR A 31 -1.66 0.48 -7.53
N VAL A 32 -2.45 -0.03 -6.58
CA VAL A 32 -3.19 0.82 -5.60
C VAL A 32 -2.25 1.55 -4.61
N VAL A 33 -0.96 1.23 -4.59
CA VAL A 33 0.01 1.82 -3.64
C VAL A 33 0.97 2.82 -4.32
N GLU A 34 0.86 3.05 -5.63
CA GLU A 34 1.91 3.78 -6.38
C GLU A 34 1.67 5.27 -6.58
N ASN A 35 0.53 5.84 -6.17
CA ASN A 35 0.33 7.29 -6.23
C ASN A 35 0.73 7.94 -4.90
N PRO A 36 1.93 8.53 -4.78
CA PRO A 36 2.29 9.29 -3.60
C PRO A 36 1.31 10.45 -3.36
N ASP A 37 0.70 11.00 -4.40
CA ASP A 37 -0.25 12.11 -4.32
C ASP A 37 -1.66 11.70 -3.87
N GLU A 38 -1.92 10.40 -3.67
CA GLU A 38 -3.21 9.94 -3.15
C GLU A 38 -3.29 10.11 -1.63
N LYS A 39 -4.51 10.36 -1.14
CA LYS A 39 -4.77 10.43 0.30
C LYS A 39 -4.67 9.04 0.90
N TYR A 40 -3.82 8.88 1.91
CA TYR A 40 -3.71 7.63 2.66
C TYR A 40 -3.75 7.90 4.16
N THR A 41 -4.16 6.86 4.89
CA THR A 41 -4.32 6.91 6.33
C THR A 41 -3.59 5.74 6.97
N TYR A 42 -2.88 6.00 8.05
CA TYR A 42 -2.23 4.97 8.84
C TYR A 42 -2.18 5.34 10.33
N THR A 43 -1.79 4.40 11.17
CA THR A 43 -1.70 4.58 12.62
C THR A 43 -0.25 4.76 13.06
N LYS A 44 0.00 5.71 13.95
CA LYS A 44 1.33 5.96 14.52
C LYS A 44 1.28 6.27 16.02
N ALA A 45 2.14 5.62 16.79
CA ALA A 45 2.36 5.94 18.20
C ALA A 45 3.24 7.19 18.34
N ILE A 46 2.73 8.21 19.01
CA ILE A 46 3.47 9.44 19.39
C ILE A 46 3.73 9.37 20.90
N CYS A 47 5.00 9.41 21.28
CA CYS A 47 5.43 9.30 22.67
C CYS A 47 5.97 10.64 23.19
N ASN A 48 5.70 10.96 24.45
CA ASN A 48 6.23 12.15 25.12
C ASN A 48 7.46 11.82 26.00
N GLY A 49 8.05 12.86 26.60
CA GLY A 49 9.22 12.73 27.48
C GLY A 49 8.96 12.01 28.82
N SER A 50 7.71 11.65 29.11
CA SER A 50 7.31 10.88 30.29
C SER A 50 7.05 9.42 29.96
N ASN A 51 7.56 8.90 28.83
CA ASN A 51 7.34 7.53 28.38
C ASN A 51 5.86 7.14 28.18
N TYR A 52 4.99 8.14 28.01
CA TYR A 52 3.60 7.94 27.62
C TYR A 52 3.50 7.97 26.10
N CYS A 53 2.93 6.92 25.52
CA CYS A 53 2.71 6.78 24.08
C CYS A 53 1.22 6.69 23.78
N GLN A 54 0.75 7.47 22.80
CA GLN A 54 -0.63 7.48 22.34
C GLN A 54 -0.66 7.24 20.82
N ASP A 55 -1.48 6.29 20.39
CA ASP A 55 -1.71 6.04 18.98
C ASP A 55 -2.57 7.14 18.39
N HIS A 56 -2.17 7.60 17.21
CA HIS A 56 -2.87 8.59 16.41
C HIS A 56 -3.17 8.02 15.04
N LYS A 57 -4.34 8.36 14.52
CA LYS A 57 -4.65 8.24 13.10
C LYS A 57 -4.00 9.43 12.38
N ILE A 58 -3.12 9.13 11.43
CA ILE A 58 -2.44 10.10 10.57
C ILE A 58 -3.06 10.01 9.18
N GLU A 59 -3.57 11.14 8.69
CA GLU A 59 -4.02 11.29 7.32
C GLU A 59 -2.97 12.10 6.57
N CYS A 60 -2.50 11.57 5.45
CA CYS A 60 -1.49 12.16 4.59
C CYS A 60 -2.05 12.42 3.19
N GLU A 61 -1.54 13.46 2.54
CA GLU A 61 -1.71 13.73 1.12
C GLU A 61 -0.30 13.99 0.58
N GLY A 62 0.26 13.10 -0.24
CA GLY A 62 1.68 13.21 -0.55
C GLY A 62 2.57 12.84 0.64
N LYS A 63 3.50 13.76 0.90
CA LYS A 63 4.44 13.73 2.04
C LYS A 63 4.01 14.67 3.16
N GLU A 64 2.81 15.25 3.06
CA GLU A 64 2.31 16.22 4.03
C GLU A 64 1.19 15.61 4.86
N SER A 65 1.24 15.83 6.17
CA SER A 65 0.18 15.40 7.09
C SER A 65 -0.95 16.41 7.05
N ILE A 66 -2.14 15.98 6.65
CA ILE A 66 -3.34 16.82 6.61
C ILE A 66 -4.12 16.77 7.94
N SER A 67 -4.04 15.65 8.67
CA SER A 67 -4.72 15.49 9.96
C SER A 67 -4.01 14.48 10.86
N ILE A 68 -3.99 14.77 12.16
CA ILE A 68 -3.46 13.90 13.21
C ILE A 68 -4.48 13.90 14.34
N SER A 69 -5.13 12.76 14.59
CA SER A 69 -6.16 12.63 15.62
C SER A 69 -5.86 11.46 16.55
N PRO A 70 -5.91 11.65 17.88
CA PRO A 70 -5.67 10.56 18.83
C PRO A 70 -6.77 9.50 18.76
N ILE A 71 -6.38 8.24 18.86
CA ILE A 71 -7.30 7.11 18.96
C ILE A 71 -7.64 6.89 20.44
N GLN A 72 -8.87 7.21 20.82
CA GLN A 72 -9.31 7.12 22.21
C GLN A 72 -9.09 5.71 22.78
N GLY A 73 -8.46 5.63 23.95
CA GLY A 73 -8.14 4.37 24.63
C GLY A 73 -6.92 3.61 24.10
N ALA A 74 -6.30 4.06 23.00
CA ALA A 74 -5.08 3.45 22.46
C ALA A 74 -3.83 4.15 22.98
N ALA A 75 -3.62 4.07 24.30
CA ALA A 75 -2.47 4.66 24.98
C ALA A 75 -1.78 3.66 25.90
N VAL A 76 -0.48 3.85 26.10
CA VAL A 76 0.33 3.05 27.03
C VAL A 76 1.31 3.94 27.78
N GLN A 77 1.42 3.71 29.08
CA GLN A 77 2.47 4.28 29.92
C GLN A 77 3.57 3.24 30.07
N HIS A 78 4.77 3.53 29.56
CA HIS A 78 5.93 2.67 29.79
C HIS A 78 6.66 3.04 31.09
N PRO A 79 7.46 2.12 31.66
CA PRO A 79 8.34 2.42 32.79
C PRO A 79 9.39 3.49 32.47
N ASP A 80 9.92 4.19 33.48
CA ASP A 80 10.91 5.28 33.29
C ASP A 80 12.22 4.82 32.64
N ASN A 81 12.59 3.56 32.78
CA ASN A 81 13.78 2.97 32.16
C ASN A 81 13.54 2.44 30.74
N TRP A 82 12.32 2.55 30.21
CA TRP A 82 12.01 2.16 28.86
C TRP A 82 12.70 3.09 27.86
N LYS A 83 13.20 2.51 26.78
CA LYS A 83 13.80 3.24 25.66
C LYS A 83 13.09 2.83 24.39
N ASP A 84 12.67 3.83 23.62
CA ASP A 84 12.06 3.61 22.32
C ASP A 84 13.06 2.90 21.39
N PRO A 85 12.73 1.71 20.85
CA PRO A 85 13.61 1.00 19.92
C PRO A 85 13.66 1.63 18.53
N ARG A 86 12.78 2.58 18.22
CA ARG A 86 12.71 3.26 16.93
C ARG A 86 13.87 4.25 16.75
N THR A 87 14.30 4.44 15.50
CA THR A 87 15.28 5.48 15.17
C THR A 87 14.63 6.86 15.19
N ASN A 88 15.45 7.91 15.33
CA ASN A 88 14.96 9.29 15.25
C ASN A 88 14.24 9.58 13.93
N GLU A 89 14.69 8.96 12.83
CA GLU A 89 14.05 9.08 11.52
C GLU A 89 12.63 8.46 11.51
N GLN A 90 12.46 7.27 12.09
CA GLN A 90 11.14 6.63 12.23
C GLN A 90 10.21 7.45 13.13
N ILE A 91 10.76 8.07 14.18
CA ILE A 91 10.01 8.94 15.09
C ILE A 91 9.60 10.24 14.38
N SER A 92 10.48 10.87 13.62
CA SER A 92 10.22 12.16 12.96
C SER A 92 9.35 12.06 11.71
N LYS A 93 9.34 10.92 11.02
CA LYS A 93 8.63 10.75 9.75
C LYS A 93 7.11 10.63 9.96
N THR A 94 6.35 11.67 9.67
CA THR A 94 4.88 11.71 9.80
C THR A 94 4.15 11.34 8.51
N CYS A 95 4.80 11.50 7.37
CA CYS A 95 4.49 10.96 6.06
C CYS A 95 5.88 10.80 5.39
#